data_AF-A0A2K3M736-F1
#
_entry.id   AF-A0A2K3M736-F1
#
_cell.length_a   1.000
_cell.length_b   1.000
_cell.length_c   1.000
_cell.angle_alpha   90.00
_cell.angle_beta   90.00
_cell.angle_gamma   90.00
#
_symmetry.space_group_name_H-M   'P 1'
#
loop_
_entity.id
_entity.type
_entity.pdbx_description
1 polymer ?
#
loop_
_entity_poly.entity_id
_entity_poly.type
_entity_poly.pdbx_seq_one_letter_code
_entity_poly.pdbx_strand_id
1 'polypeptide(L)'
;MSNVVVLFLFLISIFLQPSHSEILLPSQLNRDSLISSPTSCPAPDPTLYYQPVIGILSHPGDGASGRLSNATGANYIAASYVKFVEAAGARVVPLLFTESTEILLK
;
A
#
# COMPACT_ATOMS: atom_id res chain seq x y z
N MET A 1 52.12 -24.92 -9.91
CA MET A 1 50.70 -25.29 -9.99
C MET A 1 50.42 -25.70 -11.43
N SER A 2 49.95 -26.93 -11.66
CA SER A 2 49.89 -27.54 -13.00
C SER A 2 48.85 -26.85 -13.89
N ASN A 3 49.18 -26.58 -15.15
CA ASN A 3 48.28 -26.02 -16.18
C ASN A 3 46.96 -26.83 -16.30
N VAL A 4 46.98 -28.11 -15.90
CA VAL A 4 45.82 -28.99 -15.84
C VAL A 4 44.79 -28.51 -14.80
N VAL A 5 45.25 -28.00 -13.65
CA VAL A 5 44.35 -27.49 -12.59
C VAL A 5 43.69 -26.18 -13.03
N VAL A 6 44.42 -25.32 -13.73
CA VAL A 6 43.90 -24.06 -14.28
C VAL A 6 42.83 -24.34 -15.35
N LEU A 7 43.10 -25.28 -16.25
CA LEU A 7 42.14 -25.69 -17.28
C LEU A 7 40.87 -26.30 -16.68
N PHE A 8 41.01 -27.11 -15.62
CA PHE A 8 39.89 -27.73 -14.94
C PHE A 8 39.01 -26.70 -14.22
N LEU A 9 39.60 -25.71 -13.56
CA LEU A 9 38.87 -24.60 -12.94
C LEU A 9 38.16 -23.73 -13.98
N PHE A 10 38.80 -23.48 -15.12
CA PHE A 10 38.20 -22.71 -16.22
C PHE A 10 36.99 -23.44 -16.84
N LEU A 11 37.06 -24.76 -16.98
CA LEU A 11 35.93 -25.57 -17.47
C LEU A 11 34.75 -25.54 -16.49
N ILE A 12 34.99 -25.61 -15.18
CA ILE A 12 33.91 -25.53 -14.17
C ILE A 12 33.15 -24.19 -14.26
N SER A 13 33.85 -23.07 -14.47
CA SER A 13 33.22 -21.75 -14.62
C SER A 13 32.36 -21.59 -15.88
N ILE A 14 32.60 -22.40 -16.93
CA ILE A 14 31.78 -22.38 -18.15
C ILE A 14 30.48 -23.16 -17.93
N PHE A 15 30.54 -24.30 -17.24
CA PHE A 15 29.38 -25.16 -17.00
C PHE A 15 28.47 -24.67 -15.86
N LEU A 16 28.94 -23.78 -14.99
CA LEU A 16 28.18 -23.21 -13.88
C LEU A 16 27.62 -21.82 -14.22
N GLN A 17 26.99 -21.68 -15.39
CA GLN A 17 26.18 -20.51 -15.67
C GLN A 17 24.88 -20.59 -14.83
N PRO A 18 24.57 -19.58 -14.00
CA PRO A 18 23.28 -19.50 -13.35
C PRO A 18 22.22 -19.36 -14.44
N SER A 19 21.27 -20.29 -14.50
CA SER A 19 20.03 -20.09 -15.23
C SER A 19 19.30 -18.94 -14.55
N HIS A 20 19.44 -17.73 -15.08
CA HIS A 20 18.64 -16.59 -14.65
C HIS A 20 17.20 -16.91 -15.06
N SER A 21 16.40 -17.39 -14.10
CA SER A 21 14.96 -17.39 -14.24
C SER A 21 14.53 -15.94 -14.37
N GLU A 22 14.30 -15.46 -15.60
CA GLU A 22 13.68 -14.16 -15.82
C GLU A 22 12.29 -14.21 -15.20
N ILE A 23 12.11 -13.48 -14.09
CA ILE A 23 10.80 -13.24 -13.50
C ILE A 23 10.07 -12.31 -14.47
N LEU A 24 9.34 -12.91 -15.41
CA LEU A 24 8.50 -12.17 -16.34
C LEU A 24 7.28 -11.66 -15.58
N LEU A 25 7.13 -10.34 -15.56
CA LEU A 25 5.91 -9.70 -15.08
C LEU A 25 4.72 -10.20 -15.93
N PRO A 26 3.49 -10.28 -15.38
CA PRO A 26 2.30 -10.67 -16.14
C PRO A 26 2.11 -9.87 -17.44
N SER A 27 2.62 -8.63 -17.51
CA SER A 27 2.64 -7.78 -18.71
C SER A 27 3.56 -8.28 -19.84
N GLN A 28 4.56 -9.11 -19.53
CA GLN A 28 5.54 -9.66 -20.49
C GLN A 28 5.08 -11.01 -21.09
N LEU A 29 4.15 -11.73 -20.45
CA LEU A 29 3.63 -13.01 -20.94
C LEU A 29 2.59 -12.88 -22.07
N ASN A 30 2.08 -11.67 -22.32
CA ASN A 30 0.93 -11.46 -23.21
C ASN A 30 1.30 -11.06 -24.66
N ARG A 31 2.58 -11.17 -25.06
CA ARG A 31 3.01 -10.72 -26.40
C ARG A 31 2.63 -11.67 -27.54
N ASP A 32 2.31 -12.93 -27.24
CA ASP A 32 2.09 -13.97 -28.26
C ASP A 32 0.61 -14.33 -28.51
N SER A 33 -0.34 -13.64 -27.88
CA SER A 33 -1.76 -13.80 -28.21
C SER A 33 -2.21 -12.71 -29.19
N LEU A 34 -2.37 -13.06 -30.46
CA LEU A 34 -2.89 -12.19 -31.54
C LEU A 34 -4.39 -11.81 -31.37
N ILE A 35 -4.92 -11.90 -30.15
CA ILE A 35 -6.19 -11.32 -29.70
C ILE A 35 -5.97 -10.73 -28.30
N SER A 36 -4.91 -9.96 -28.12
CA SER A 36 -4.70 -9.17 -26.92
C SER A 36 -5.46 -7.86 -27.08
N SER A 37 -6.74 -7.84 -26.71
CA SER A 37 -7.32 -6.59 -26.21
C SER A 37 -6.36 -6.07 -25.14
N PRO A 38 -5.82 -4.84 -25.26
CA PRO A 38 -5.02 -4.30 -24.19
C PRO A 38 -5.90 -4.35 -22.95
N THR A 39 -5.48 -5.09 -21.92
CA THR A 39 -6.00 -4.94 -20.55
C THR A 39 -5.57 -3.56 -20.07
N SER A 40 -6.12 -2.54 -20.71
CA SER A 40 -6.01 -1.14 -20.32
C SER A 40 -6.88 -1.01 -19.10
N CYS A 41 -6.30 -0.58 -17.98
CA CYS A 41 -7.11 0.02 -16.94
C CYS A 41 -7.95 1.12 -17.61
N PRO A 42 -9.28 1.17 -17.37
CA PRO A 42 -10.08 2.28 -17.84
C PRO A 42 -9.45 3.58 -17.33
N ALA A 43 -9.39 4.59 -18.20
CA ALA A 43 -8.96 5.91 -17.76
C ALA A 43 -9.88 6.37 -16.62
N PRO A 44 -9.35 7.01 -15.56
CA PRO A 44 -10.18 7.58 -14.51
C PRO A 44 -11.16 8.59 -15.11
N ASP A 45 -12.43 8.54 -14.69
CA ASP A 45 -13.46 9.50 -15.07
C ASP A 45 -13.10 10.89 -14.52
N PRO A 46 -12.87 11.90 -15.39
CA PRO A 46 -12.43 13.22 -14.94
C PRO A 46 -13.46 13.95 -14.06
N THR A 47 -14.71 13.48 -14.01
CA THR A 47 -15.76 14.06 -13.16
C THR A 47 -15.74 13.55 -11.72
N LEU A 48 -14.96 12.50 -11.43
CA LEU A 48 -14.87 11.88 -10.11
C LEU A 48 -13.64 12.35 -9.33
N TYR A 49 -13.76 12.30 -7.99
CA TYR A 49 -12.66 12.61 -7.08
C TYR A 49 -11.98 11.32 -6.58
N TYR A 50 -10.76 11.07 -7.08
CA TYR A 50 -10.00 9.83 -6.80
C TYR A 50 -9.12 9.86 -5.56
N GLN A 51 -9.11 10.95 -4.80
CA GLN A 51 -8.32 11.07 -3.57
C GLN A 51 -9.21 11.42 -2.36
N PRO A 52 -10.28 10.64 -2.11
CA PRO A 52 -11.27 10.97 -1.10
C PRO A 52 -10.62 11.19 0.27
N VAL A 53 -11.15 12.17 1.00
CA VAL A 53 -10.78 12.47 2.38
C VAL A 53 -12.03 12.25 3.23
N ILE A 54 -11.95 11.35 4.19
CA ILE A 54 -13.08 10.93 5.02
C ILE A 54 -12.85 11.37 6.46
N GLY A 55 -13.81 12.10 7.00
CA GLY A 55 -13.83 12.50 8.40
C GLY A 55 -14.29 11.35 9.31
N ILE A 56 -13.58 11.11 10.42
CA ILE A 56 -14.01 10.15 11.45
C ILE A 56 -14.21 10.91 12.76
N LEU A 57 -15.42 10.85 13.32
CA LEU A 57 -15.74 11.47 14.60
C LEU A 57 -15.03 10.76 15.76
N SER A 58 -14.33 11.53 16.57
CA SER A 58 -13.66 11.04 17.76
C SER A 58 -14.65 10.76 18.89
N HIS A 59 -14.36 9.72 19.68
CA HIS A 59 -15.02 9.43 20.95
C HIS A 59 -14.41 10.28 22.08
N PRO A 60 -15.20 10.80 23.03
CA PRO A 60 -14.67 11.48 24.21
C PRO A 60 -13.80 10.55 25.06
N GLY A 61 -12.69 11.07 25.56
CA GLY A 61 -11.73 10.32 26.38
C GLY A 61 -10.56 9.73 25.57
N ASP A 62 -9.78 8.88 26.23
CA ASP A 62 -8.51 8.34 25.72
C ASP A 62 -8.62 6.94 25.10
N GLY A 63 -9.84 6.39 25.02
CA GLY A 63 -10.08 5.02 24.56
C GLY A 63 -9.58 3.93 25.53
N ALA A 64 -9.13 4.31 26.73
CA ALA A 64 -8.55 3.43 27.74
C ALA A 64 -9.10 3.71 29.15
N SER A 65 -10.30 4.29 29.24
CA SER A 65 -11.00 4.64 30.49
C SER A 65 -10.16 5.54 31.43
N GLY A 66 -9.39 6.47 30.86
CA GLY A 66 -8.55 7.41 31.61
C GLY A 66 -7.17 6.87 32.01
N ARG A 67 -6.82 5.65 31.59
CA ARG A 67 -5.52 5.02 31.90
C ARG A 67 -4.35 5.64 31.14
N LEU A 68 -4.58 6.14 29.93
CA LEU A 68 -3.57 6.77 29.07
C LEU A 68 -3.58 8.29 29.25
N SER A 69 -4.75 8.90 29.37
CA SER A 69 -4.91 10.31 29.63
C SER A 69 -6.20 10.58 30.40
N ASN A 70 -6.09 11.34 31.49
CA ASN A 70 -7.23 11.83 32.27
C ASN A 70 -7.60 13.29 31.88
N ALA A 71 -7.19 13.74 30.70
CA ALA A 71 -7.54 15.07 30.23
C ALA A 71 -9.01 15.12 29.80
N THR A 72 -9.75 16.12 30.27
CA THR A 72 -11.16 16.34 29.90
C THR A 72 -11.34 16.62 28.41
N GLY A 73 -10.29 17.10 27.73
CA GLY A 73 -10.25 17.29 26.27
C GLY A 73 -9.62 16.14 25.49
N ALA A 74 -9.48 14.95 26.08
CA ALA A 74 -8.97 13.79 25.36
C ALA A 74 -9.99 13.34 24.29
N ASN A 75 -9.48 13.08 23.08
CA ASN A 75 -10.25 12.64 21.93
C ASN A 75 -9.61 11.36 21.39
N TYR A 76 -10.42 10.34 21.12
CA TYR A 76 -9.93 9.04 20.69
C TYR A 76 -10.64 8.52 19.44
N ILE A 77 -9.86 7.95 18.52
CA ILE A 77 -10.37 7.19 17.38
C ILE A 77 -9.70 5.81 17.41
N ALA A 78 -10.50 4.76 17.37
CA ALA A 78 -9.96 3.41 17.26
C ALA A 78 -9.26 3.22 15.90
N ALA A 79 -8.03 2.72 15.93
CA ALA A 79 -7.21 2.52 14.74
C ALA A 79 -7.87 1.58 13.71
N SER A 80 -8.80 0.71 14.13
CA SER A 80 -9.59 -0.13 13.22
C SER A 80 -10.44 0.68 12.24
N TYR A 81 -10.98 1.82 12.64
CA TYR A 81 -11.74 2.70 11.74
C TYR A 81 -10.84 3.36 10.70
N VAL A 82 -9.65 3.82 11.12
CA VAL A 82 -8.65 4.41 10.22
C VAL A 82 -8.21 3.37 9.18
N LYS A 83 -7.86 2.16 9.63
CA LYS A 83 -7.47 1.05 8.74
C LYS A 83 -8.56 0.68 7.75
N PHE A 84 -9.82 0.68 8.18
CA PHE A 84 -10.94 0.39 7.30
C PHE A 84 -11.05 1.40 6.15
N VAL A 85 -10.90 2.69 6.46
CA VAL A 85 -10.95 3.77 5.46
C VAL A 85 -9.71 3.78 4.55
N GLU A 86 -8.52 3.63 5.12
CA GLU A 86 -7.26 3.60 4.36
C GLU A 86 -7.15 2.37 3.46
N ALA A 87 -7.67 1.22 3.89
CA ALA A 87 -7.75 0.01 3.06
C ALA A 87 -8.62 0.21 1.81
N ALA A 88 -9.57 1.14 1.85
CA ALA A 88 -10.37 1.55 0.69
C ALA A 88 -9.67 2.61 -0.19
N GLY A 89 -8.43 3.01 0.13
CA GLY A 89 -7.66 3.99 -0.64
C GLY A 89 -7.99 5.45 -0.31
N ALA A 90 -8.71 5.71 0.78
CA ALA A 90 -9.05 7.06 1.22
C ALA A 90 -8.08 7.58 2.30
N ARG A 91 -7.96 8.90 2.39
CA ARG A 91 -7.25 9.59 3.50
C ARG A 91 -8.22 9.87 4.64
N VAL A 92 -7.72 9.92 5.86
CA VAL A 92 -8.53 10.15 7.07
C VAL A 92 -8.22 11.51 7.69
N VAL A 93 -9.28 12.21 8.12
CA VAL A 93 -9.18 13.41 8.96
C VAL A 93 -9.94 13.16 10.27
N PRO A 94 -9.34 13.40 11.44
CA PRO A 94 -10.06 13.30 12.70
C PRO A 94 -11.02 14.49 12.87
N LEU A 95 -12.27 14.21 13.22
CA LEU A 95 -13.25 15.22 13.62
C LEU A 95 -13.35 15.21 15.16
N LEU A 96 -13.02 16.32 15.80
CA LEU A 96 -12.93 16.38 17.26
C LEU A 96 -14.32 16.53 17.87
N PHE A 97 -14.67 15.67 18.83
CA PHE A 97 -15.98 15.69 19.50
C PHE A 97 -16.22 17.02 20.23
N THR A 98 -15.15 17.68 20.68
CA THR A 98 -15.19 18.94 21.42
C THR A 98 -15.43 20.18 20.55
N GLU A 99 -15.41 20.05 19.23
CA GLU A 99 -15.68 21.16 18.31
C GLU A 99 -17.18 21.49 18.25
N SER A 100 -17.51 22.73 17.87
CA SER A 100 -18.90 23.12 17.69
C SER A 100 -19.50 22.48 16.44
N THR A 101 -20.82 22.28 16.45
CA THR A 101 -21.56 21.73 15.30
C THR A 101 -21.33 22.54 14.01
N GLU A 102 -21.16 23.85 14.12
CA GLU A 102 -20.87 24.72 12.97
C GLU A 102 -19.52 24.40 12.33
N ILE A 103 -18.52 24.00 13.11
CA ILE A 103 -17.20 23.61 12.60
C ILE A 103 -17.28 22.21 11.97
N LEU A 104 -18.00 21.29 12.60
CA LEU A 104 -18.12 19.90 12.15
C LEU A 104 -18.95 19.73 10.87
N LEU A 105 -19.85 20.66 10.57
CA LEU A 105 -20.74 20.62 9.41
C LEU A 105 -20.30 21.54 8.26
N LYS A 106 -19.13 22.17 8.36
CA LYS A 106 -18.58 23.09 7.36
C LYS A 106 -17.76 22.37 6.30
#